data_AF-A0A0Q0XTH4-F1
#
_entry.id   AF-A0A0Q0XTH4-F1
#
_cell.length_a   1.000
_cell.length_b   1.000
_cell.length_c   1.000
_cell.angle_alpha   90.00
_cell.angle_beta   90.00
_cell.angle_gamma   90.00
#
_symmetry.space_group_name_H-M   'P 1'
#
loop_
_entity.id
_entity.type
_entity.pdbx_description
1 polymer ?
#
loop_
_entity_poly.entity_id
_entity_poly.type
_entity_poly.pdbx_seq_one_letter_code
_entity_poly.pdbx_strand_id
1 'polypeptide(L)'
;MAIQTLNTIKNWFRTGLKPTQAQFWDTWDSFRHKYEKIPAKDIEGIDELFGDKIIPSGQFLIFKVDPNTANELEIGDSVIGYCEGNFLSEATYYGGDTSLMSSFTNTNNSVGRIISFDYNDPNYGDFIIYELNDEVLQRAYSCGTYNGVTLMSKRPGQLEFSVEYFSASYPKTSVQWLELTPGTIIKLRDTIGDFDDSKEFIIPNEER
;
A
#
# COMPACT_ATOMS: atom_id res chain seq x y z
N MET A 1 49.02 -17.71 -13.18
CA MET A 1 49.50 -18.64 -12.13
C MET A 1 48.44 -19.72 -11.99
N ALA A 2 48.82 -20.99 -11.87
CA ALA A 2 47.90 -22.10 -12.02
C ALA A 2 47.29 -22.46 -10.66
N ILE A 3 45.96 -22.45 -10.57
CA ILE A 3 45.25 -22.98 -9.40
C ILE A 3 45.41 -24.50 -9.39
N GLN A 4 45.95 -25.05 -8.32
CA GLN A 4 46.22 -26.48 -8.17
C GLN A 4 45.23 -27.12 -7.22
N THR A 5 44.89 -28.38 -7.48
CA THR A 5 44.04 -29.13 -6.56
C THR A 5 44.78 -29.45 -5.26
N LEU A 6 44.04 -29.55 -4.15
CA LEU A 6 44.60 -29.92 -2.84
C LEU A 6 45.37 -31.25 -2.88
N ASN A 7 44.92 -32.22 -3.69
CA ASN A 7 45.59 -33.51 -3.84
C ASN A 7 46.93 -33.38 -4.58
N THR A 8 47.00 -32.51 -5.60
CA THR A 8 48.26 -32.18 -6.29
C THR A 8 49.24 -31.54 -5.32
N ILE A 9 48.79 -30.56 -4.53
CA ILE A 9 49.62 -29.89 -3.52
C ILE A 9 50.13 -30.89 -2.48
N LYS A 10 49.26 -31.75 -1.93
CA LYS A 10 49.66 -32.79 -0.94
C LYS A 10 50.78 -33.70 -1.45
N ASN A 11 50.81 -34.00 -2.75
CA ASN A 11 51.86 -34.84 -3.33
C ASN A 11 53.25 -34.17 -3.34
N TRP A 12 53.30 -32.84 -3.37
CA TRP A 12 54.56 -32.08 -3.34
C TRP A 12 55.20 -31.99 -1.95
N PHE A 13 54.40 -32.16 -0.90
CA PHE A 13 54.82 -32.05 0.51
C PHE A 13 54.88 -33.40 1.23
N ARG A 14 55.06 -34.52 0.51
CA ARG A 14 55.27 -35.83 1.15
C ARG A 14 56.65 -35.92 1.79
N THR A 15 56.78 -36.74 2.82
CA THR A 15 58.04 -36.99 3.51
C THR A 15 59.15 -37.35 2.52
N GLY A 16 60.28 -36.63 2.60
CA GLY A 16 61.43 -36.82 1.72
C GLY A 16 61.36 -36.07 0.37
N LEU A 17 60.25 -35.38 0.07
CA LEU A 17 60.15 -34.52 -1.10
C LEU A 17 60.31 -33.06 -0.71
N LYS A 18 60.98 -32.29 -1.58
CA LYS A 18 61.08 -30.84 -1.49
C LYS A 18 60.42 -30.23 -2.72
N PRO A 19 59.37 -29.42 -2.56
CA PRO A 19 58.72 -28.75 -3.69
C PRO A 19 59.70 -27.79 -4.38
N THR A 20 59.53 -27.64 -5.69
CA THR A 20 60.21 -26.57 -6.44
C THR A 20 59.64 -25.20 -6.06
N GLN A 21 60.36 -24.13 -6.38
CA GLN A 21 59.87 -22.76 -6.13
C GLN A 21 58.50 -22.51 -6.77
N ALA A 22 58.30 -22.99 -8.01
CA ALA A 22 57.01 -22.88 -8.70
C ALA A 22 55.90 -23.64 -7.96
N GLN A 23 56.16 -24.88 -7.52
CA GLN A 23 55.19 -25.67 -6.73
C GLN A 23 54.86 -25.01 -5.39
N PHE A 24 55.85 -24.38 -4.77
CA PHE A 24 55.66 -23.63 -3.52
C PHE A 24 54.79 -22.38 -3.73
N TRP A 25 55.02 -21.62 -4.79
CA TRP A 25 54.19 -20.46 -5.13
C TRP A 25 52.77 -20.86 -5.53
N ASP A 26 52.62 -21.88 -6.39
CA ASP A 26 51.33 -22.45 -6.78
C ASP A 26 50.51 -22.91 -5.56
N THR A 27 51.17 -23.34 -4.48
CA THR A 27 50.49 -23.69 -3.23
C THR A 27 49.81 -22.46 -2.62
N TRP A 28 50.54 -21.37 -2.43
CA TRP A 28 50.00 -20.14 -1.84
C TRP A 28 48.95 -19.49 -2.74
N ASP A 29 49.15 -19.50 -4.05
CA ASP A 29 48.18 -18.98 -5.02
C ASP A 29 46.88 -19.78 -5.08
N SER A 30 46.89 -21.04 -4.63
CA SER A 30 45.71 -21.90 -4.57
C SER A 30 44.87 -21.71 -3.31
N PHE A 31 45.37 -20.96 -2.30
CA PHE A 31 44.62 -20.62 -1.09
C PHE A 31 44.35 -19.12 -1.02
N ARG A 32 43.15 -18.73 -0.58
CA ARG A 32 42.85 -17.31 -0.34
C ARG A 32 43.40 -16.85 1.01
N HIS A 33 43.88 -15.60 1.05
CA HIS A 33 44.31 -14.99 2.31
C HIS A 33 43.11 -14.49 3.14
N LYS A 34 43.22 -14.47 4.47
CA LYS A 34 42.13 -14.06 5.38
C LYS A 34 41.62 -12.61 5.20
N TYR A 35 42.42 -11.75 4.56
CA TYR A 35 42.05 -10.36 4.28
C TYR A 35 41.50 -10.16 2.86
N GLU A 36 41.49 -11.21 2.05
CA GLU A 36 40.88 -11.17 0.73
C GLU A 36 39.39 -11.45 0.84
N LYS A 37 38.59 -10.63 0.15
CA LYS A 37 37.14 -10.83 0.10
C LYS A 37 36.82 -12.07 -0.71
N ILE A 38 35.84 -12.85 -0.23
CA ILE A 38 35.26 -13.96 -0.98
C ILE A 38 34.08 -13.40 -1.77
N PRO A 39 34.08 -13.46 -3.12
CA PRO A 39 32.92 -13.10 -3.91
C PRO A 39 31.73 -14.01 -3.56
N ALA A 40 30.53 -13.45 -3.44
CA ALA A 40 29.32 -14.21 -3.11
C ALA A 40 29.11 -15.40 -4.08
N LYS A 41 29.35 -15.20 -5.38
CA LYS A 41 29.26 -16.23 -6.42
C LYS A 41 30.16 -17.46 -6.23
N ASP A 42 31.21 -17.37 -5.40
CA ASP A 42 32.16 -18.47 -5.15
C ASP A 42 31.76 -19.27 -3.90
N ILE A 43 30.68 -18.89 -3.21
CA ILE A 43 30.18 -19.54 -1.99
C ILE A 43 29.04 -20.47 -2.40
N GLU A 44 29.31 -21.77 -2.37
CA GLU A 44 28.29 -22.81 -2.60
C GLU A 44 27.20 -22.74 -1.52
N GLY A 45 25.93 -22.86 -1.91
CA GLY A 45 24.79 -22.75 -1.00
C GLY A 45 24.44 -21.33 -0.55
N ILE A 46 25.14 -20.28 -1.04
CA ILE A 46 24.76 -18.90 -0.72
C ILE A 46 23.35 -18.56 -1.21
N ASP A 47 22.95 -19.12 -2.35
CA ASP A 47 21.63 -18.93 -2.93
C ASP A 47 20.54 -19.61 -2.09
N GLU A 48 20.88 -20.68 -1.35
CA GLU A 48 19.96 -21.37 -0.45
C GLU A 48 19.67 -20.54 0.82
N LEU A 49 20.65 -19.72 1.26
CA LEU A 49 20.46 -18.77 2.37
C LEU A 49 19.50 -17.63 1.99
N PHE A 50 19.43 -17.29 0.71
CA PHE A 50 18.49 -16.31 0.15
C PHE A 50 17.33 -16.99 -0.59
N GLY A 51 17.12 -18.29 -0.36
CA GLY A 51 16.10 -19.09 -1.05
C GLY A 51 14.74 -18.41 -1.00
N ASP A 52 13.89 -18.73 -1.98
CA ASP A 52 12.55 -18.17 -2.15
C ASP A 52 11.92 -17.89 -0.79
N LYS A 53 11.67 -16.61 -0.50
CA LYS A 53 11.10 -16.20 0.77
C LYS A 53 9.64 -16.64 0.78
N ILE A 54 9.42 -17.91 1.11
CA ILE A 54 8.09 -18.46 1.32
C ILE A 54 7.62 -17.91 2.67
N ILE A 55 6.61 -17.04 2.61
CA ILE A 55 5.99 -16.43 3.77
C ILE A 55 4.74 -17.27 4.09
N PRO A 56 4.70 -18.00 5.23
CA PRO A 56 3.50 -18.72 5.66
C PRO A 56 2.34 -17.77 5.95
N SER A 57 1.10 -18.28 5.91
CA SER A 57 -0.09 -17.53 6.35
C SER A 57 0.09 -17.05 7.80
N GLY A 58 -0.23 -15.77 8.06
CA GLY A 58 -0.01 -15.12 9.36
C GLY A 58 1.40 -14.55 9.56
N GLN A 59 2.29 -14.68 8.58
CA GLN A 59 3.55 -13.94 8.51
C GLN A 59 3.50 -12.90 7.36
N PHE A 60 4.35 -11.88 7.45
CA PHE A 60 4.34 -10.75 6.52
C PHE A 60 5.75 -10.33 6.10
N LEU A 61 5.88 -9.81 4.87
CA LEU A 61 6.97 -8.90 4.55
C LEU A 61 6.64 -7.53 5.13
N ILE A 62 7.57 -6.94 5.88
CA ILE A 62 7.43 -5.63 6.50
C ILE A 62 8.33 -4.65 5.76
N PHE A 63 7.75 -3.53 5.34
CA PHE A 63 8.42 -2.41 4.70
C PHE A 63 8.35 -1.20 5.62
N LYS A 64 9.52 -0.71 6.01
CA LYS A 64 9.65 0.45 6.88
C LYS A 64 9.28 1.72 6.15
N VAL A 65 8.45 2.52 6.80
CA VAL A 65 8.10 3.87 6.36
C VAL A 65 8.77 4.84 7.33
N ASP A 66 9.53 5.80 6.83
CA ASP A 66 10.17 6.83 7.67
C ASP A 66 9.11 7.50 8.57
N PRO A 67 9.33 7.62 9.90
CA PRO A 67 10.61 7.49 10.62
C PRO A 67 10.86 6.13 11.30
N ASN A 68 10.13 5.07 10.97
CA ASN A 68 10.22 3.77 11.63
C ASN A 68 11.57 3.09 11.33
N THR A 69 12.26 2.62 12.38
CA THR A 69 13.64 2.07 12.28
C THR A 69 13.87 0.80 13.10
N ALA A 70 12.88 0.36 13.88
CA ALA A 70 13.04 -0.81 14.75
C ALA A 70 13.04 -2.11 13.94
N ASN A 71 13.71 -3.14 14.43
CA ASN A 71 13.73 -4.48 13.81
C ASN A 71 12.48 -5.31 14.16
N GLU A 72 11.33 -4.66 14.26
CA GLU A 72 10.02 -5.23 14.61
C GLU A 72 8.92 -4.44 13.90
N LEU A 73 7.68 -4.94 13.84
CA LEU A 73 6.58 -4.23 13.19
C LEU A 73 6.19 -2.98 14.00
N GLU A 74 6.19 -1.81 13.37
CA GLU A 74 5.78 -0.54 13.98
C GLU A 74 4.50 -0.01 13.33
N ILE A 75 3.74 0.80 14.06
CA ILE A 75 2.53 1.45 13.53
C ILE A 75 2.93 2.34 12.34
N GLY A 76 2.17 2.26 11.24
CA GLY A 76 2.41 2.97 10.00
C GLY A 76 3.30 2.22 8.99
N ASP A 77 3.90 1.09 9.37
CA ASP A 77 4.63 0.25 8.43
C ASP A 77 3.69 -0.37 7.38
N SER A 78 4.23 -0.61 6.19
CA SER A 78 3.53 -1.28 5.10
C SER A 78 3.84 -2.78 5.08
N VAL A 79 2.83 -3.62 4.87
CA VAL A 79 2.99 -5.09 4.90
C VAL A 79 2.39 -5.80 3.69
N ILE A 80 2.98 -6.94 3.31
CA ILE A 80 2.48 -7.85 2.27
C ILE A 80 2.42 -9.28 2.83
N GLY A 81 1.30 -9.98 2.65
CA GLY A 81 1.13 -11.36 3.10
C GLY A 81 -0.33 -11.80 3.15
N TYR A 82 -0.61 -12.95 3.78
CA TYR A 82 -1.98 -13.44 3.98
C TYR A 82 -2.43 -13.23 5.42
N CYS A 83 -3.62 -12.63 5.60
CA CYS A 83 -4.30 -12.48 6.88
C CYS A 83 -5.74 -13.00 6.74
N GLU A 84 -6.15 -13.91 7.64
CA GLU A 84 -7.51 -14.51 7.65
C GLU A 84 -7.97 -15.05 6.28
N GLY A 85 -7.05 -15.60 5.48
CA GLY A 85 -7.35 -16.16 4.15
C GLY A 85 -7.40 -15.14 3.01
N ASN A 86 -7.24 -13.85 3.29
CA ASN A 86 -7.18 -12.78 2.31
C ASN A 86 -5.74 -12.32 2.05
N PHE A 87 -5.42 -12.02 0.80
CA PHE A 87 -4.10 -11.52 0.42
C PHE A 87 -4.04 -9.99 0.57
N LEU A 88 -3.10 -9.52 1.39
CA LEU A 88 -2.79 -8.11 1.61
C LEU A 88 -1.72 -7.68 0.59
N SER A 89 -2.10 -6.84 -0.36
CA SER A 89 -1.16 -6.30 -1.37
C SER A 89 -0.71 -4.86 -1.11
N GLU A 90 -1.43 -4.12 -0.25
CA GLU A 90 -1.07 -2.77 0.21
C GLU A 90 -1.84 -2.50 1.51
N ALA A 91 -1.34 -3.01 2.63
CA ALA A 91 -1.95 -2.76 3.94
C ALA A 91 -0.98 -1.96 4.82
N THR A 92 -1.48 -0.89 5.44
CA THR A 92 -0.77 -0.12 6.46
C THR A 92 -1.21 -0.62 7.81
N TYR A 93 -0.27 -0.95 8.71
CA TYR A 93 -0.61 -1.38 10.07
C TYR A 93 -0.97 -0.18 10.95
N TYR A 94 -2.20 -0.12 11.44
CA TYR A 94 -2.71 1.01 12.23
C TYR A 94 -2.65 0.76 13.75
N GLY A 95 -2.15 -0.39 14.19
CA GLY A 95 -2.04 -0.79 15.61
C GLY A 95 -3.12 -1.77 16.06
N GLY A 96 -2.80 -2.72 16.95
CA GLY A 96 -3.76 -3.68 17.51
C GLY A 96 -3.28 -5.14 17.47
N ASP A 97 -4.22 -6.08 17.43
CA ASP A 97 -3.92 -7.51 17.28
C ASP A 97 -3.60 -7.83 15.82
N THR A 98 -2.40 -8.39 15.55
CA THR A 98 -1.92 -8.70 14.21
C THR A 98 -2.64 -9.88 13.54
N SER A 99 -3.54 -10.55 14.26
CA SER A 99 -4.39 -11.60 13.70
C SER A 99 -5.72 -11.09 13.12
N LEU A 100 -6.08 -9.82 13.37
CA LEU A 100 -7.37 -9.24 12.96
C LEU A 100 -7.20 -8.28 11.78
N MET A 101 -8.07 -8.39 10.78
CA MET A 101 -8.10 -7.49 9.61
C MET A 101 -8.23 -6.00 10.00
N SER A 102 -8.96 -5.70 11.07
CA SER A 102 -9.17 -4.33 11.57
C SER A 102 -7.88 -3.58 11.92
N SER A 103 -6.78 -4.30 12.15
CA SER A 103 -5.48 -3.71 12.47
C SER A 103 -4.68 -3.28 11.22
N PHE A 104 -5.12 -3.69 10.02
CA PHE A 104 -4.39 -3.54 8.74
C PHE A 104 -5.21 -2.84 7.66
N THR A 105 -6.52 -2.73 7.84
CA THR A 105 -7.35 -1.89 6.99
C THR A 105 -7.37 -0.49 7.57
N ASN A 106 -7.05 0.51 6.75
CA ASN A 106 -7.62 1.83 6.99
C ASN A 106 -9.11 1.59 6.82
N THR A 107 -9.88 1.60 7.91
CA THR A 107 -11.32 1.61 7.77
C THR A 107 -11.59 2.78 6.85
N ASN A 108 -12.09 2.52 5.63
CA ASN A 108 -12.77 3.52 4.81
C ASN A 108 -14.05 3.87 5.56
N ASN A 109 -13.88 4.44 6.75
CA ASN A 109 -14.89 5.01 7.58
C ASN A 109 -15.36 6.32 6.96
N SER A 110 -14.99 6.65 5.72
CA SER A 110 -15.64 7.70 4.97
C SER A 110 -17.03 7.28 4.53
N VAL A 111 -17.97 8.22 4.54
CA VAL A 111 -19.36 8.05 4.11
C VAL A 111 -19.49 7.49 2.66
N GLY A 112 -18.49 7.73 1.81
CA GLY A 112 -18.48 7.35 0.40
C GLY A 112 -17.52 8.21 -0.42
N ARG A 113 -17.82 8.35 -1.72
CA ARG A 113 -17.11 9.26 -2.63
C ARG A 113 -17.99 9.76 -3.77
N ILE A 114 -17.67 10.94 -4.29
CA ILE A 114 -18.25 11.49 -5.51
C ILE A 114 -17.41 11.01 -6.70
N ILE A 115 -18.07 10.46 -7.73
CA ILE A 115 -17.45 9.88 -8.92
C ILE A 115 -17.38 10.91 -10.05
N SER A 116 -18.49 11.58 -10.34
CA SER A 116 -18.56 12.60 -11.39
C SER A 116 -19.57 13.70 -11.07
N PHE A 117 -19.39 14.83 -11.75
CA PHE A 117 -20.35 15.91 -11.85
C PHE A 117 -20.56 16.18 -13.33
N ASP A 118 -21.82 16.24 -13.76
CA ASP A 118 -22.21 16.37 -15.16
C ASP A 118 -23.26 17.47 -15.30
N TYR A 119 -23.12 18.28 -16.36
CA TYR A 119 -23.98 19.43 -16.63
C TYR A 119 -25.16 19.07 -17.54
N ASN A 120 -26.29 19.77 -17.34
CA ASN A 120 -27.39 19.85 -18.32
C ASN A 120 -27.97 18.50 -18.80
N ASP A 121 -28.17 17.53 -17.91
CA ASP A 121 -28.91 16.31 -18.24
C ASP A 121 -30.36 16.64 -18.64
N PRO A 122 -30.89 16.07 -19.74
CA PRO A 122 -32.24 16.34 -20.21
C PRO A 122 -33.35 16.08 -19.18
N ASN A 123 -33.12 15.19 -18.22
CA ASN A 123 -34.10 14.77 -17.22
C ASN A 123 -33.80 15.33 -15.82
N TYR A 124 -32.53 15.63 -15.51
CA TYR A 124 -32.07 15.94 -14.16
C TYR A 124 -31.37 17.30 -14.01
N GLY A 125 -31.11 18.02 -15.11
CA GLY A 125 -30.25 19.19 -15.09
C GLY A 125 -28.83 18.82 -14.67
N ASP A 126 -28.19 19.64 -13.84
CA ASP A 126 -26.89 19.30 -13.28
C ASP A 126 -27.05 18.16 -12.26
N PHE A 127 -26.18 17.15 -12.33
CA PHE A 127 -26.26 15.97 -11.48
C PHE A 127 -24.87 15.47 -11.07
N ILE A 128 -24.85 14.68 -10.00
CA ILE A 128 -23.66 13.96 -9.56
C ILE A 128 -23.90 12.45 -9.56
N ILE A 129 -22.83 11.70 -9.84
CA ILE A 129 -22.76 10.25 -9.63
C ILE A 129 -21.86 10.02 -8.42
N TYR A 130 -22.30 9.17 -7.50
CA TYR A 130 -21.59 8.93 -6.25
C TYR A 130 -21.76 7.48 -5.77
N GLU A 131 -20.82 7.05 -4.94
CA GLU A 131 -20.78 5.75 -4.28
C GLU A 131 -20.80 5.96 -2.77
N LEU A 132 -21.52 5.11 -2.04
CA LEU A 132 -21.60 5.16 -0.58
C LEU A 132 -20.99 3.90 0.03
N ASN A 133 -20.50 4.01 1.26
CA ASN A 133 -20.21 2.82 2.06
C ASN A 133 -21.49 1.97 2.21
N ASP A 134 -21.37 0.64 2.14
CA ASP A 134 -22.51 -0.27 2.20
C ASP A 134 -23.38 -0.07 3.46
N GLU A 135 -22.77 0.20 4.62
CA GLU A 135 -23.50 0.44 5.86
C GLU A 135 -24.30 1.75 5.78
N VAL A 136 -23.69 2.81 5.25
CA VAL A 136 -24.32 4.12 5.03
C VAL A 136 -25.47 3.99 4.03
N LEU A 137 -25.28 3.21 2.96
CA LEU A 137 -26.29 2.98 1.93
C LEU A 137 -27.50 2.22 2.49
N GLN A 138 -27.27 1.13 3.23
CA GLN A 138 -28.34 0.37 3.88
C GLN A 138 -29.11 1.24 4.88
N ARG A 139 -28.38 2.05 5.67
CA ARG A 139 -29.00 3.00 6.59
C ARG A 139 -29.86 4.03 5.86
N ALA A 140 -29.34 4.65 4.80
CA ALA A 140 -30.08 5.61 3.98
C ALA A 140 -31.39 5.03 3.44
N TYR A 141 -31.42 3.76 3.01
CA TYR A 141 -32.65 3.09 2.58
C TYR A 141 -33.66 2.90 3.72
N SER A 142 -33.19 2.62 4.94
CA SER A 142 -34.05 2.42 6.11
C SER A 142 -34.65 3.71 6.71
N CYS A 143 -33.95 4.84 6.56
CA CYS A 143 -34.35 6.11 7.19
C CYS A 143 -35.31 6.96 6.35
N GLY A 144 -35.68 6.51 5.13
CA GLY A 144 -36.47 7.30 4.18
C GLY A 144 -35.64 8.41 3.51
N THR A 145 -36.08 8.85 2.33
CA THR A 145 -35.34 9.54 1.24
C THR A 145 -34.50 10.80 1.59
N TYR A 146 -34.36 11.19 2.86
CA TYR A 146 -33.71 12.43 3.30
C TYR A 146 -32.66 12.28 4.40
N ASN A 147 -32.47 11.08 4.97
CA ASN A 147 -31.77 10.98 6.25
C ASN A 147 -30.63 9.96 6.21
N GLY A 148 -29.38 10.45 6.22
CA GLY A 148 -28.18 9.63 6.41
C GLY A 148 -26.93 10.11 5.70
N VAL A 149 -27.07 10.95 4.67
CA VAL A 149 -25.98 11.58 3.93
C VAL A 149 -26.39 12.98 3.50
N THR A 150 -25.50 13.97 3.61
CA THR A 150 -25.69 15.32 3.07
C THR A 150 -24.54 15.68 2.13
N LEU A 151 -24.79 16.65 1.24
CA LEU A 151 -23.77 17.25 0.40
C LEU A 151 -23.29 18.54 1.07
N MET A 152 -21.99 18.69 1.20
CA MET A 152 -21.35 19.92 1.66
C MET A 152 -20.78 20.64 0.45
N SER A 153 -21.00 21.95 0.33
CA SER A 153 -20.45 22.76 -0.75
C SER A 153 -19.63 23.95 -0.23
N LYS A 154 -18.59 24.34 -0.97
CA LYS A 154 -17.76 25.51 -0.69
C LYS A 154 -17.37 26.17 -2.02
N ARG A 155 -17.95 27.33 -2.30
CA ARG A 155 -17.71 28.06 -3.55
C ARG A 155 -16.32 28.72 -3.55
N PRO A 156 -15.75 29.03 -4.72
CA PRO A 156 -14.48 29.76 -4.80
C PRO A 156 -14.51 31.05 -3.97
N GLY A 157 -13.53 31.19 -3.07
CA GLY A 157 -13.43 32.35 -2.17
C GLY A 157 -14.17 32.23 -0.84
N GLN A 158 -14.97 31.17 -0.63
CA GLN A 158 -15.55 30.86 0.69
C GLN A 158 -14.56 30.07 1.55
N LEU A 159 -14.54 30.35 2.85
CA LEU A 159 -13.68 29.68 3.82
C LEU A 159 -14.34 28.43 4.43
N GLU A 160 -15.67 28.47 4.60
CA GLU A 160 -16.44 27.44 5.29
C GLU A 160 -17.33 26.65 4.31
N PHE A 161 -17.59 25.39 4.64
CA PHE A 161 -18.56 24.56 3.92
C PHE A 161 -19.99 24.86 4.37
N SER A 162 -20.90 24.98 3.40
CA SER A 162 -22.34 25.03 3.63
C SER A 162 -22.92 23.63 3.50
N VAL A 163 -23.90 23.31 4.37
CA VAL A 163 -24.68 22.06 4.27
C VAL A 163 -25.77 22.28 3.24
N GLU A 164 -25.83 21.43 2.23
CA GLU A 164 -26.82 21.50 1.16
C GLU A 164 -27.92 20.46 1.32
N TYR A 165 -29.12 20.80 0.85
CA TYR A 165 -30.21 19.83 0.76
C TYR A 165 -29.88 18.77 -0.28
N PHE A 166 -29.69 17.55 0.20
CA PHE A 166 -29.32 16.39 -0.60
C PHE A 166 -30.54 15.48 -0.77
N SER A 167 -31.04 15.34 -2.01
CA SER A 167 -32.02 14.30 -2.30
C SER A 167 -31.25 13.01 -2.58
N ALA A 168 -31.36 12.00 -1.71
CA ALA A 168 -30.52 10.81 -1.78
C ALA A 168 -31.04 9.79 -2.81
N SER A 169 -31.11 10.18 -4.08
CA SER A 169 -31.30 9.22 -5.18
C SER A 169 -29.96 8.56 -5.48
N TYR A 170 -29.81 7.30 -5.11
CA TYR A 170 -28.57 6.54 -5.34
C TYR A 170 -28.66 5.72 -6.65
N PRO A 171 -27.60 5.64 -7.47
CA PRO A 171 -26.28 6.29 -7.33
C PRO A 171 -26.18 7.67 -7.98
N LYS A 172 -27.29 8.24 -8.46
CA LYS A 172 -27.34 9.50 -9.22
C LYS A 172 -28.37 10.45 -8.65
N THR A 173 -27.94 11.66 -8.30
CA THR A 173 -28.84 12.72 -7.82
C THR A 173 -28.68 14.03 -8.57
N SER A 174 -29.81 14.71 -8.80
CA SER A 174 -29.82 16.07 -9.33
C SER A 174 -29.30 17.03 -8.26
N VAL A 175 -28.56 18.04 -8.70
CA VAL A 175 -28.05 19.15 -7.88
C VAL A 175 -28.31 20.50 -8.55
N GLN A 176 -29.16 20.53 -9.59
CA GLN A 176 -29.42 21.71 -10.42
C GLN A 176 -29.84 22.94 -9.60
N TRP A 177 -30.65 22.75 -8.55
CA TRP A 177 -31.14 23.85 -7.71
C TRP A 177 -30.05 24.47 -6.81
N LEU A 178 -28.88 23.84 -6.68
CA LEU A 178 -27.76 24.36 -5.89
C LEU A 178 -26.92 25.37 -6.69
N GLU A 179 -27.13 25.46 -8.01
CA GLU A 179 -26.44 26.39 -8.91
C GLU A 179 -24.92 26.37 -8.69
N LEU A 180 -24.34 25.17 -8.68
CA LEU A 180 -22.93 24.96 -8.36
C LEU A 180 -22.07 25.41 -9.56
N THR A 181 -21.17 26.36 -9.33
CA THR A 181 -20.31 26.89 -10.40
C THR A 181 -18.98 26.12 -10.48
N PRO A 182 -18.30 26.13 -11.64
CA PRO A 182 -16.94 25.60 -11.77
C PRO A 182 -16.00 26.07 -10.65
N GLY A 183 -15.16 25.16 -10.16
CA GLY A 183 -14.26 25.41 -9.04
C GLY A 183 -14.90 25.33 -7.65
N THR A 184 -16.22 25.12 -7.55
CA THR A 184 -16.87 24.81 -6.28
C THR A 184 -16.40 23.45 -5.78
N ILE A 185 -16.05 23.39 -4.50
CA ILE A 185 -15.62 22.16 -3.83
C ILE A 185 -16.84 21.52 -3.17
N ILE A 186 -17.07 20.24 -3.44
CA ILE A 186 -18.15 19.46 -2.85
C ILE A 186 -17.63 18.20 -2.17
N LYS A 187 -18.32 17.73 -1.13
CA LYS A 187 -18.05 16.44 -0.46
C LYS A 187 -19.31 15.89 0.20
N LEU A 188 -19.36 14.59 0.42
CA LEU A 188 -20.42 13.93 1.16
C LEU A 188 -20.09 13.93 2.66
N ARG A 189 -21.11 14.01 3.50
CA ARG A 189 -21.01 13.93 4.96
C ARG A 189 -22.04 12.96 5.50
N ASP A 190 -21.64 12.12 6.45
CA ASP A 190 -22.57 11.34 7.27
C ASP A 190 -23.29 12.27 8.25
N THR A 191 -24.62 12.19 8.30
CA THR A 191 -25.44 13.00 9.21
C THR A 191 -25.96 12.23 10.42
N ILE A 192 -25.79 10.90 10.45
CA ILE A 192 -26.43 10.02 11.44
C ILE A 192 -25.42 9.12 12.15
N GLY A 193 -24.39 8.65 11.46
CA GLY A 193 -23.37 7.79 12.05
C GLY A 193 -22.03 8.50 12.21
N ASP A 194 -21.03 7.67 12.53
CA ASP A 194 -19.69 8.11 12.87
C ASP A 194 -18.72 7.95 11.68
N PHE A 195 -19.25 7.94 10.45
CA PHE A 195 -18.42 7.92 9.25
C PHE A 195 -17.86 9.33 8.97
N ASP A 196 -16.57 9.40 8.68
CA ASP A 196 -15.85 10.57 8.19
C ASP A 196 -16.46 11.12 6.88
N ASP A 197 -16.23 12.40 6.62
CA ASP A 197 -16.59 13.02 5.35
C ASP A 197 -15.87 12.35 4.17
N SER A 198 -16.48 12.37 2.98
CA SER A 198 -15.79 11.92 1.77
C SER A 198 -14.62 12.86 1.42
N LYS A 199 -13.73 12.37 0.56
CA LYS A 199 -12.75 13.24 -0.11
C LYS A 199 -13.46 14.38 -0.84
N GLU A 200 -12.78 15.53 -0.89
CA GLU A 200 -13.23 16.72 -1.63
C GLU A 200 -13.19 16.46 -3.14
N PHE A 201 -14.23 16.90 -3.84
CA PHE A 201 -14.37 16.86 -5.29
C PHE A 201 -14.54 18.29 -5.81
N ILE A 202 -13.74 18.67 -6.81
CA ILE A 202 -13.78 20.00 -7.40
C ILE A 202 -14.61 19.93 -8.67
N ILE A 203 -15.64 20.76 -8.77
CA ILE A 203 -16.50 20.82 -9.95
C ILE A 203 -15.68 21.27 -11.16
N PRO A 204 -15.64 20.47 -12.25
CA PRO A 204 -14.86 20.77 -13.42
C PRO A 204 -15.44 21.96 -14.19
N ASN A 205 -14.62 22.60 -15.03
CA ASN A 205 -15.14 23.58 -15.98
C ASN A 205 -16.10 22.91 -16.97
N GLU A 206 -17.14 23.62 -17.40
CA GLU A 206 -17.95 23.17 -18.53
C GLU A 206 -17.04 23.00 -19.75
N GLU A 207 -16.94 21.77 -20.26
CA GLU A 207 -16.30 21.53 -21.55
C GLU A 207 -17.14 22.24 -22.63
N ARG A 208 -16.53 23.22 -23.30
CA ARG A 208 -17.14 23.96 -24.42
C ARG A 208 -17.19 23.11 -25.69
#